data_AF-A0A969SXT6-F1
#
_entry.id   AF-A0A969SXT6-F1
#
_cell.length_a   1.000
_cell.length_b   1.000
_cell.length_c   1.000
_cell.angle_alpha   90.00
_cell.angle_beta   90.00
_cell.angle_gamma   90.00
#
_symmetry.space_group_name_H-M   'P 1'
#
loop_
_entity.id
_entity.type
_entity.pdbx_description
1 polymer ?
#
loop_
_entity_poly.entity_id
_entity_poly.type
_entity_poly.pdbx_seq_one_letter_code
_entity_poly.pdbx_strand_id
1 'polypeptide(L)' 'MNHVDRLHPWCIICLQPNLQHLVLNRFQRRHAAEAHLKVLQQMMPAASYTIMFDSSAEEIEATLSTQWLPS' A
#
# COMPACT_ATOMS: atom_id res chain seq x y z
N MET A 1 -16.96 8.86 15.81
CA MET A 1 -16.69 7.50 15.30
C MET A 1 -15.23 7.49 14.87
N ASN A 2 -14.43 6.54 15.36
CA ASN A 2 -12.97 6.62 15.38
C ASN A 2 -12.39 6.24 14.00
N HIS A 3 -12.03 7.24 13.18
CA HIS A 3 -11.43 7.09 11.83
C HIS A 3 -9.98 6.57 11.85
N VAL A 4 -9.60 5.81 12.87
CA VAL A 4 -8.21 5.36 13.08
C VAL A 4 -7.98 3.93 12.58
N ASP A 5 -8.96 3.33 11.89
CA ASP A 5 -8.78 1.99 11.35
C ASP A 5 -7.97 2.03 10.06
N ARG A 6 -6.65 1.95 10.27
CA ARG A 6 -5.75 1.10 9.49
C ARG A 6 -5.45 1.53 8.07
N LEU A 7 -4.89 2.73 7.97
CA LEU A 7 -3.94 3.07 6.92
C LEU A 7 -2.75 2.08 7.00
N HIS A 8 -2.80 1.00 6.23
CA HIS A 8 -1.62 0.23 5.85
C HIS A 8 -1.18 0.75 4.48
N PRO A 9 -0.43 1.86 4.43
CA PRO A 9 -0.16 2.54 3.17
C PRO A 9 0.65 1.70 2.19
N TRP A 10 1.28 0.60 2.61
CA TRP A 10 2.13 -0.21 1.76
C TRP A 10 1.54 -1.60 1.57
N CYS A 11 1.23 -2.01 0.34
CA CYS A 11 0.77 -3.36 0.04
C CYS A 11 1.72 -4.04 -0.95
N ILE A 12 2.01 -5.32 -0.72
CA ILE A 12 2.76 -6.13 -1.70
C ILE A 12 1.75 -6.85 -2.59
N ILE A 13 1.87 -6.64 -3.89
CA ILE A 13 1.06 -7.25 -4.93
C ILE A 13 1.93 -8.23 -5.71
N CYS A 14 1.43 -9.43 -5.89
CA CYS A 14 2.01 -10.43 -6.78
C CYS A 14 1.23 -10.44 -8.10
N LEU A 15 1.94 -10.23 -9.20
CA LEU A 15 1.42 -10.43 -10.54
C LEU A 15 1.58 -11.92 -10.89
N GLN A 16 0.43 -12.59 -10.96
CA GLN A 16 0.36 -13.99 -11.35
C GLN A 16 0.39 -14.14 -12.88
N PRO A 17 0.86 -15.29 -13.40
CA PRO A 17 0.92 -15.55 -14.84
C PRO A 17 -0.44 -15.56 -15.54
N ASN A 18 -1.54 -15.58 -14.78
CA ASN A 18 -2.91 -15.46 -15.26
C ASN A 18 -3.40 -14.01 -15.33
N LEU A 19 -2.50 -13.02 -15.32
CA LEU A 19 -2.82 -11.59 -15.32
C LEU A 19 -3.61 -11.12 -14.09
N GLN A 20 -3.62 -11.89 -13.00
CA GLN A 20 -4.26 -11.48 -11.76
C GLN A 20 -3.28 -10.79 -10.82
N HIS A 21 -3.78 -9.76 -10.14
CA HIS A 21 -3.06 -9.05 -9.09
C HIS A 21 -3.54 -9.56 -7.73
N LEU A 22 -2.70 -10.34 -7.06
CA LEU A 22 -3.00 -10.84 -5.73
C LEU A 22 -2.31 -9.97 -4.68
N VAL A 23 -3.09 -9.33 -3.81
CA VAL A 23 -2.55 -8.65 -2.63
C VAL A 23 -2.13 -9.72 -1.63
N LEU A 24 -0.82 -9.87 -1.41
CA LEU A 24 -0.29 -10.85 -0.48
C LEU A 24 -0.43 -10.36 0.95
N ASN A 25 0.15 -9.19 1.23
CA ASN A 25 0.21 -8.61 2.56
C ASN A 25 0.19 -7.09 2.52
N ARG A 26 -0.38 -6.51 3.57
CA ARG A 26 -0.37 -5.07 3.83
C ARG A 26 0.58 -4.77 4.99
N PHE A 27 1.33 -3.69 4.87
CA PHE A 27 2.36 -3.25 5.79
C PHE A 27 2.17 -1.77 6.10
N GLN A 28 2.46 -1.39 7.34
CA GLN A 28 2.41 0.02 7.76
C GLN A 28 3.65 0.80 7.31
N ARG A 29 4.77 0.10 7.09
CA ARG A 29 6.08 0.71 6.80
C ARG A 29 6.70 0.11 5.53
N ARG A 30 7.24 0.98 4.67
CA ARG A 30 7.90 0.60 3.42
C ARG A 30 9.03 -0.41 3.61
N HIS A 31 9.91 -0.18 4.60
CA HIS A 31 11.08 -1.04 4.83
C HIS A 31 10.69 -2.49 5.14
N ALA A 32 9.59 -2.70 5.86
CA ALA A 32 9.10 -4.03 6.20
C ALA A 32 8.57 -4.75 4.96
N ALA A 33 7.85 -4.01 4.09
CA ALA A 33 7.41 -4.52 2.80
C ALA A 33 8.59 -4.88 1.89
N GLU A 34 9.63 -4.04 1.83
CA GLU A 34 10.83 -4.28 1.01
C GLU A 34 11.63 -5.51 1.49
N ALA A 35 11.80 -5.68 2.80
CA ALA A 35 12.45 -6.87 3.35
C ALA A 35 11.66 -8.15 3.02
N HIS A 36 10.33 -8.10 3.14
CA HIS A 36 9.47 -9.24 2.82
C HIS A 36 9.45 -9.56 1.32
N LEU A 37 9.44 -8.54 0.46
CA LEU A 37 9.54 -8.66 -0.99
C LEU A 37 10.82 -9.38 -1.41
N LYS A 38 11.97 -9.02 -0.82
CA LYS A 38 13.25 -9.68 -1.11
C LYS A 38 13.21 -11.17 -0.79
N VAL A 39 12.65 -11.55 0.35
CA VAL A 39 12.50 -12.95 0.74
C VAL A 39 11.57 -13.69 -0.24
N LEU A 40 10.45 -13.07 -0.60
CA LEU A 40 9.51 -13.63 -1.60
C LEU A 40 10.16 -13.83 -2.97
N GLN A 41 10.91 -12.84 -3.45
CA GLN A 41 11.66 -12.92 -4.71
C GLN A 41 12.74 -14.01 -4.68
N GLN A 42 13.39 -14.23 -3.53
CA GLN A 42 14.36 -15.32 -3.39
C GLN A 42 13.70 -16.70 -3.38
N MET A 43 12.54 -16.84 -2.72
CA MET A 43 11.82 -18.11 -2.70
C MET A 43 11.15 -18.43 -4.04
N MET A 44 10.67 -17.42 -4.76
CA MET A 44 9.89 -17.58 -5.99
C MET A 44 10.27 -16.50 -7.02
N PRO A 45 11.44 -16.61 -7.66
CA PRO A 45 11.91 -15.61 -8.63
C PRO A 45 11.07 -15.56 -9.92
N ALA A 46 10.27 -16.59 -10.17
CA ALA A 46 9.37 -16.65 -11.32
C ALA A 46 8.14 -15.74 -11.19
N ALA A 47 7.82 -15.29 -9.97
CA ALA A 47 6.68 -14.41 -9.71
C ALA A 47 7.13 -12.94 -9.72
N SER A 48 6.31 -12.10 -10.33
CA SER A 48 6.54 -10.66 -10.38
C SER A 48 5.91 -10.01 -9.16
N TYR A 49 6.70 -9.34 -8.32
CA TYR A 49 6.21 -8.67 -7.11
C TYR A 49 6.38 -7.16 -7.21
N THR A 50 5.35 -6.42 -6.81
CA THR A 50 5.32 -4.95 -6.79
C THR A 50 4.86 -4.45 -5.43
N ILE A 51 5.50 -3.40 -4.93
CA ILE A 51 5.05 -2.67 -3.74
C ILE A 51 4.20 -1.50 -4.23
N MET A 52 2.95 -1.43 -3.77
CA MET A 52 2.03 -0.35 -4.10
C MET A 52 1.74 0.48 -2.85
N PHE A 53 1.74 1.81 -3.03
CA PHE A 53 1.35 2.75 -1.99
C PHE A 53 -0.15 3.04 -2.13
N ASP A 54 -0.94 2.62 -1.16
CA ASP A 54 -2.37 2.91 -1.07
C ASP A 54 -2.54 4.09 -0.10
N SER A 55 -2.36 5.31 -0.61
CA SER A 55 -2.86 6.49 0.10
C SER A 55 -4.36 6.48 -0.02
N SER A 56 -5.05 6.21 1.08
CA SER A 56 -6.48 6.47 1.16
C SER A 56 -6.71 7.94 0.82
N ALA A 57 -7.37 8.18 -0.31
CA ALA A 57 -7.57 9.51 -0.91
C ALA A 57 -8.31 10.51 0.00
N GLU A 58 -8.88 10.03 1.10
CA GLU A 58 -9.62 10.81 2.10
C GLU A 58 -8.73 11.81 2.88
N GLU A 59 -7.41 11.58 2.95
CA GLU A 59 -6.47 12.52 3.59
C GLU A 59 -6.23 13.79 2.74
N ILE A 60 -6.41 13.68 1.42
CA ILE A 60 -6.23 14.81 0.50
C ILE A 60 -7.44 15.78 0.59
N GLU A 61 -8.66 15.27 0.79
CA GLU A 61 -9.83 16.14 0.99
C GLU A 61 -9.84 16.84 2.37
N ALA A 62 -9.34 16.17 3.42
CA ALA A 62 -9.23 16.76 4.76
C ALA A 62 -8.24 17.95 4.81
N THR A 63 -7.17 17.90 4.02
CA THR A 63 -6.19 18.99 3.92
C THR A 63 -6.66 20.14 3.04
N LEU A 64 -7.37 19.85 1.94
CA LEU A 64 -7.89 20.89 1.05
C LEU A 64 -9.08 21.66 1.65
N SER A 65 -9.88 21.03 2.52
CA SER A 65 -11.05 21.66 3.16
C SER A 65 -10.69 22.65 4.28
N THR A 66 -9.46 22.61 4.81
CA THR A 66 -8.99 23.55 5.86
C THR A 66 -8.33 24.83 5.31
N GLN A 67 -8.04 24.89 4.00
CA GLN A 67 -7.31 26.01 3.40
C GLN A 67 -8.21 27.22 3.04
N TRP A 68 -9.54 27.08 3.05
CA TRP A 68 -10.47 28.13 2.57
C TRP A 68 -11.51 28.54 3.62
N LEU A 69 -11.09 29.30 4.63
CA LEU A 69 -11.97 30.16 5.42
C LEU A 69 -11.62 31.63 5.11
N PRO A 70 -12.42 32.38 4.35
CA PRO A 70 -12.30 33.83 4.37
C PRO A 70 -12.73 34.33 5.76
N SER A 71 -11.86 35.15 6.37
CA SER A 71 -12.09 35.84 7.65
C SER A 71 -13.20 36.88 7.55
#